data_AF-A0A1S8GP24-F1
#
_entry.id   AF-A0A1S8GP24-F1
#
_cell.length_a   1.000
_cell.length_b   1.000
_cell.length_c   1.000
_cell.angle_alpha   90.00
_cell.angle_beta   90.00
_cell.angle_gamma   90.00
#
_symmetry.space_group_name_H-M   'P 1'
#
loop_
_entity.id
_entity.type
_entity.pdbx_description
1 polymer ?
#
loop_
_entity_poly.entity_id
_entity_poly.type
_entity_poly.pdbx_seq_one_letter_code
_entity_poly.pdbx_strand_id
1 'polypeptide(L)'
;MRLTPRFLLSAAAPLAALPGRAVAEGMPQLHFKDPLLQGQVVWGALIFIVFYLLLSRSALPKVADVIKAREVRVRNDLDLARRARKDADQAQKELCEAREKAAEEAAATIQSIRDAARENIRSQTEGTAARLEAEIKKAEAQIALSRNNALAQINEIASSTAVALTERLIGTADQQAIAAAVEHAHATRS
;
A
#
# COMPACT_ATOMS: atom_id res chain seq x y z
N MET A 1 38.44 80.39 7.74
CA MET A 1 38.45 80.04 9.17
C MET A 1 39.65 79.13 9.40
N ARG A 2 40.82 79.56 9.90
CA ARG A 2 41.12 80.21 11.20
C ARG A 2 40.48 79.39 12.34
N LEU A 3 41.18 78.85 13.35
CA LEU A 3 42.47 79.15 13.96
C LEU A 3 43.12 77.90 14.58
N THR A 4 44.43 78.01 14.71
CA THR A 4 45.43 77.07 15.21
C THR A 4 45.69 77.29 16.73
N PRO A 5 46.87 77.00 17.34
CA PRO A 5 47.04 76.25 18.58
C PRO A 5 47.58 77.15 19.72
N ARG A 6 47.92 76.59 20.88
CA ARG A 6 48.72 77.27 21.93
C ARG A 6 49.42 76.21 22.76
N PHE A 7 50.70 75.94 22.51
CA PHE A 7 51.94 76.61 22.98
C PHE A 7 52.42 76.07 24.35
N LEU A 8 53.59 75.41 24.35
CA LEU A 8 54.88 75.81 24.97
C LEU A 8 54.95 75.50 26.48
N LEU A 9 56.07 75.11 27.10
CA LEU A 9 57.48 75.30 26.78
C LEU A 9 58.29 74.32 27.64
N SER A 10 59.34 73.76 27.03
CA SER A 10 60.71 73.55 27.56
C SER A 10 60.98 73.47 29.06
N ALA A 11 61.67 72.41 29.46
CA ALA A 11 62.90 72.56 30.25
C ALA A 11 63.87 71.40 29.93
N ALA A 12 65.11 71.78 29.64
CA ALA A 12 66.21 70.92 29.27
C ALA A 12 66.92 70.29 30.49
N ALA A 13 67.54 69.12 30.20
CA ALA A 13 68.58 68.32 30.89
C ALA A 13 69.55 69.09 31.83
N PRO A 14 70.27 68.45 32.81
CA PRO A 14 71.17 67.31 32.50
C PRO A 14 71.53 66.32 33.65
N LEU A 15 72.36 65.34 33.25
CA LEU A 15 73.58 64.90 33.94
C LEU A 15 73.57 63.53 34.62
N ALA A 16 74.48 62.70 34.11
CA ALA A 16 74.89 61.41 34.64
C ALA A 16 75.50 61.52 36.05
N ALA A 17 75.17 60.56 36.91
CA ALA A 17 76.03 60.10 38.00
C ALA A 17 75.58 58.70 38.45
N LEU A 18 76.24 57.65 37.92
CA LEU A 18 76.53 56.44 38.70
C LEU A 18 77.85 56.74 39.43
N PRO A 19 78.08 56.34 40.70
CA PRO A 19 78.00 54.92 41.09
C PRO A 19 77.52 54.66 42.53
N GLY A 20 76.89 53.52 42.73
CA GLY A 20 76.65 52.96 44.07
C GLY A 20 76.24 51.51 43.96
N ARG A 21 77.21 50.59 44.07
CA ARG A 21 76.96 49.16 44.27
C ARG A 21 76.18 48.99 45.57
N ALA A 22 74.87 48.81 45.47
CA ALA A 22 74.12 48.11 46.51
C ALA A 22 74.20 46.62 46.21
N VAL A 23 74.73 45.91 47.19
CA VAL A 23 75.03 44.48 47.21
C VAL A 23 73.78 43.68 46.87
N ALA A 24 73.96 42.59 46.12
CA ALA A 24 72.93 41.62 45.80
C ALA A 24 72.49 40.87 47.08
N GLU A 25 71.59 41.49 47.84
CA GLU A 25 70.67 40.77 48.71
C GLU A 25 69.54 40.26 47.82
N GLY A 26 69.29 38.95 47.83
CA GLY A 26 68.31 38.31 46.95
C GLY A 26 66.99 39.09 46.94
N MET A 27 66.35 39.18 45.78
CA MET A 27 65.19 40.05 45.52
C MET A 27 64.32 40.24 46.78
N PRO A 28 64.25 41.45 47.38
CA PRO A 28 63.56 41.71 48.65
C PRO A 28 62.04 41.52 48.60
N GLN A 29 61.53 40.99 47.48
CA GLN A 29 60.13 40.69 47.20
C GLN A 29 59.73 39.26 47.60
N LEU A 30 60.70 38.39 47.93
CA LEU A 30 60.46 36.99 48.32
C LEU A 30 60.88 36.69 49.78
N HIS A 31 60.79 37.69 50.66
CA HIS A 31 61.04 37.50 52.09
C HIS A 31 59.80 36.87 52.76
N PHE A 32 59.58 35.57 52.56
CA PHE A 32 58.45 34.79 53.14
C PHE A 32 58.37 34.79 54.69
N LYS A 33 59.32 35.45 55.34
CA LYS A 33 59.43 35.60 56.80
C LYS A 33 58.88 36.94 57.31
N ASP A 34 58.40 37.82 56.41
CA ASP A 34 57.72 39.06 56.78
C ASP A 34 56.32 38.76 57.36
N PRO A 35 55.99 39.22 58.58
CA PRO A 35 54.70 38.98 59.22
C PRO A 35 53.50 39.46 58.39
N LEU A 36 53.70 40.46 57.54
CA LEU A 36 52.67 41.04 56.67
C LEU A 36 52.25 40.09 55.55
N LEU A 37 53.19 39.34 54.96
CA LEU A 37 52.90 38.37 53.90
C LEU A 37 52.14 37.15 54.46
N GLN A 38 52.47 36.72 55.68
CA GLN A 38 51.75 35.65 56.37
C GLN A 38 50.29 36.05 56.68
N GLY A 39 50.07 37.28 57.16
CA GLY A 39 48.72 37.82 57.38
C GLY A 39 47.88 37.87 56.09
N GLN A 40 48.48 38.31 54.97
CA GLN A 40 47.81 38.37 53.68
C GLN A 40 47.40 36.98 53.16
N VAL A 41 48.27 35.97 53.31
CA VAL A 41 47.96 34.60 52.89
C VAL A 41 46.87 33.98 53.78
N VAL A 42 46.92 34.18 55.10
CA VAL A 42 45.89 33.67 56.02
C VAL A 42 44.54 34.32 55.74
N TRP A 43 44.51 35.64 55.53
CA TRP A 43 43.28 36.35 55.20
C TRP A 43 42.76 35.99 53.80
N GLY A 44 43.64 35.83 52.82
CA GLY A 44 43.31 35.34 51.48
C GLY A 44 42.72 33.93 51.51
N ALA A 45 43.31 33.02 52.31
CA ALA A 45 42.77 31.68 52.53
C ALA A 45 41.40 31.72 53.21
N LEU A 46 41.19 32.60 54.19
CA LEU A 46 39.90 32.77 54.86
C LEU A 46 38.81 33.20 53.85
N ILE A 47 39.06 34.26 53.07
CA ILE A 47 38.12 34.72 52.04
C ILE A 47 37.87 33.64 50.99
N PHE A 48 38.93 32.94 50.55
CA PHE A 48 38.82 31.86 49.58
C PHE A 48 37.94 30.72 50.10
N ILE A 49 38.11 30.30 51.36
CA ILE A 49 37.27 29.27 51.98
C ILE A 49 35.81 29.72 52.07
N VAL A 50 35.56 30.96 52.52
CA VAL A 50 34.19 31.51 52.59
C VAL A 50 33.54 31.54 51.19
N PHE A 51 34.28 32.00 50.18
CA PHE A 51 33.81 32.03 48.80
C PHE A 51 33.59 30.63 48.22
N TYR A 52 34.48 29.68 48.51
CA TYR A 52 34.35 28.28 48.12
C TYR A 52 33.09 27.64 48.70
N LEU A 53 32.81 27.87 49.99
CA LEU A 53 31.59 27.38 50.62
C LEU A 53 30.33 28.00 49.98
N LEU A 54 30.37 29.29 49.63
CA LEU A 54 29.26 29.96 48.96
C LEU A 54 28.98 29.38 47.57
N LEU A 55 30.03 29.14 46.77
CA LEU A 55 29.92 28.51 45.45
C LEU A 55 29.46 27.05 45.55
N SER A 56 30.04 26.29 46.47
CA SER A 56 29.71 24.88 46.69
C SER A 56 28.24 24.69 47.08
N ARG A 57 27.73 25.57 47.94
CA ARG A 57 26.34 25.52 48.41
C ARG A 57 25.32 26.10 47.43
N SER A 58 25.70 27.06 46.58
CA SER A 58 24.73 27.84 45.78
C SER A 58 24.92 27.74 44.26
N ALA A 59 26.16 27.88 43.76
CA ALA A 59 26.40 27.92 42.32
C ALA A 59 26.46 26.52 41.69
N LEU A 60 27.19 25.58 42.32
CA LEU A 60 27.30 24.20 41.84
C LEU A 60 25.96 23.45 41.75
N PRO A 61 25.05 23.49 42.77
CA PRO A 61 23.79 22.76 42.66
C PRO A 61 22.93 23.27 41.49
N LYS A 62 22.90 24.58 41.23
CA LYS A 62 22.14 25.14 40.11
C LYS A 62 22.60 24.61 38.75
N VAL A 63 23.92 24.43 38.56
CA VAL A 63 24.47 23.85 37.33
C VAL A 63 24.13 22.37 37.24
N ALA A 64 24.24 21.63 38.35
CA ALA A 64 23.88 20.22 38.41
C ALA A 64 22.40 19.97 38.07
N ASP A 65 21.50 20.85 38.52
CA ASP A 65 20.07 20.75 38.22
C ASP A 65 19.78 20.93 36.72
N VAL A 66 20.48 21.85 36.04
CA VAL A 66 20.34 22.05 34.59
C VAL A 66 20.83 20.83 33.82
N ILE A 67 21.95 20.22 34.23
CA ILE A 67 22.49 19.02 33.59
C ILE A 67 21.49 17.86 33.75
N LYS A 68 20.99 17.63 34.97
CA LYS A 68 19.96 16.61 35.24
C LYS A 68 18.69 16.86 34.44
N ALA A 69 18.21 18.10 34.37
CA ALA A 69 17.00 18.43 33.61
C ALA A 69 17.17 18.14 32.11
N ARG A 70 18.35 18.40 31.55
CA ARG A 70 18.66 18.05 30.16
C ARG A 70 18.73 16.55 29.96
N GLU A 71 19.41 15.83 30.85
CA GLU A 71 19.49 14.37 30.80
C GLU A 71 18.11 13.71 30.85
N VAL A 72 17.25 14.15 31.78
CA VAL A 72 15.87 13.67 31.90
C VAL A 72 15.08 13.96 30.63
N ARG A 73 15.22 15.16 30.06
CA ARG A 73 14.54 15.51 28.80
C ARG A 73 14.99 14.59 27.65
N VAL A 74 16.29 14.45 27.44
CA VAL A 74 16.84 13.59 26.38
C VAL A 74 16.39 12.15 26.57
N ARG A 75 16.41 11.64 27.81
CA ARG A 75 15.93 10.29 28.11
C ARG A 75 14.45 10.13 27.78
N ASN A 76 13.62 11.09 28.20
CA ASN A 76 12.19 11.08 27.90
C ASN A 76 11.93 11.14 26.38
N ASP A 77 12.63 12.00 25.66
CA ASP A 77 12.50 12.13 24.21
C ASP A 77 12.91 10.83 23.49
N LEU A 78 13.99 10.18 23.93
CA LEU A 78 14.42 8.88 23.41
C LEU A 78 13.40 7.77 23.73
N ASP A 79 12.83 7.76 24.94
CA ASP A 79 11.82 6.77 25.32
C ASP A 79 10.51 6.98 24.55
N LEU A 80 10.10 8.23 24.32
CA LEU A 80 8.97 8.56 23.46
C LEU A 80 9.23 8.13 22.01
N ALA A 81 10.42 8.42 21.47
CA ALA A 81 10.79 8.00 20.12
C ALA A 81 10.80 6.46 19.97
N ARG A 82 11.29 5.73 20.98
CA ARG A 82 11.25 4.26 20.99
C ARG A 82 9.83 3.72 21.03
N ARG A 83 8.95 4.31 21.85
CA ARG A 83 7.53 3.93 21.90
C ARG A 83 6.84 4.20 20.57
N ALA A 84 6.98 5.41 20.03
CA ALA A 84 6.42 5.77 18.73
C ALA A 84 6.92 4.84 17.61
N ARG A 85 8.21 4.47 17.61
CA ARG A 85 8.76 3.50 16.66
C ARG A 85 8.15 2.12 16.85
N LYS A 86 8.03 1.63 18.10
CA LYS A 86 7.42 0.33 18.38
C LYS A 86 5.95 0.29 17.95
N ASP A 87 5.20 1.35 18.20
CA ASP A 87 3.80 1.46 17.83
C ASP A 87 3.65 1.52 16.30
N ALA A 88 4.54 2.23 15.60
CA ALA A 88 4.59 2.25 14.14
C ALA A 88 4.94 0.87 13.55
N ASP A 89 5.95 0.18 14.11
CA ASP A 89 6.35 -1.16 13.68
C ASP A 89 5.20 -2.16 13.90
N GLN A 90 4.46 -2.04 15.02
CA GLN A 90 3.29 -2.86 15.29
C GLN A 90 2.14 -2.57 14.32
N ALA A 91 1.80 -1.30 14.10
CA ALA A 91 0.78 -0.90 13.14
C ALA A 91 1.13 -1.37 11.71
N GLN A 92 2.41 -1.30 11.32
CA GLN A 92 2.86 -1.81 10.04
C GLN A 92 2.66 -3.32 9.91
N LYS A 93 2.95 -4.09 10.96
CA LYS A 93 2.70 -5.55 10.97
C LYS A 93 1.21 -5.86 10.85
N GLU A 94 0.38 -5.21 11.66
CA GLU A 94 -1.07 -5.39 11.62
C GLU A 94 -1.66 -5.04 10.23
N LEU A 95 -1.17 -3.97 9.60
CA LEU A 95 -1.55 -3.63 8.23
C LEU A 95 -1.10 -4.67 7.20
N CYS A 96 0.10 -5.24 7.35
CA CYS A 96 0.61 -6.28 6.46
C CYS A 96 -0.26 -7.54 6.58
N GLU A 97 -0.52 -8.00 7.80
CA GLU A 97 -1.37 -9.15 8.08
C GLU A 97 -2.81 -8.95 7.59
N ALA A 98 -3.38 -7.75 7.80
CA ALA A 98 -4.72 -7.43 7.30
C ALA A 98 -4.78 -7.43 5.78
N ARG A 99 -3.73 -6.94 5.10
CA ARG A 99 -3.65 -6.96 3.63
C ARG A 99 -3.52 -8.38 3.09
N GLU A 100 -2.69 -9.21 3.72
CA GLU A 100 -2.52 -10.61 3.34
C GLU A 100 -3.84 -11.38 3.50
N LYS A 101 -4.51 -11.25 4.65
CA LYS A 101 -5.84 -11.85 4.87
C LYS A 101 -6.88 -11.38 3.85
N ALA A 102 -6.96 -10.07 3.59
CA ALA A 102 -7.89 -9.54 2.61
C ALA A 102 -7.59 -10.05 1.18
N ALA A 103 -6.31 -10.22 0.83
CA ALA A 103 -5.93 -10.79 -0.46
C ALA A 103 -6.30 -12.28 -0.57
N GLU A 104 -6.10 -13.06 0.49
CA GLU A 104 -6.52 -14.46 0.58
C GLU A 104 -8.05 -14.62 0.47
N GLU A 105 -8.81 -13.81 1.23
CA GLU A 105 -10.27 -13.80 1.18
C GLU A 105 -10.79 -13.40 -0.20
N ALA A 106 -10.19 -12.38 -0.84
CA ALA A 106 -10.54 -11.98 -2.19
C ALA A 106 -10.24 -13.10 -3.20
N ALA A 107 -9.08 -13.76 -3.10
CA ALA A 107 -8.73 -14.88 -3.96
C ALA A 107 -9.70 -16.06 -3.79
N ALA A 108 -10.05 -16.41 -2.54
CA ALA A 108 -11.03 -17.45 -2.24
C ALA A 108 -12.41 -17.12 -2.82
N THR A 109 -12.86 -15.86 -2.66
CA THR A 109 -14.13 -15.37 -3.19
C THR A 109 -14.16 -15.41 -4.72
N ILE A 110 -13.07 -15.04 -5.38
CA ILE A 110 -12.96 -15.12 -6.84
C ILE A 110 -13.06 -16.57 -7.31
N GLN A 111 -12.42 -17.51 -6.62
CA GLN A 111 -12.52 -18.92 -6.97
C GLN A 111 -13.94 -19.46 -6.76
N SER A 112 -14.58 -19.14 -5.63
CA SER A 112 -15.97 -19.57 -5.40
C SER A 112 -16.93 -19.01 -6.46
N ILE A 113 -16.75 -17.75 -6.86
CA ILE A 113 -17.55 -17.14 -7.94
C ILE A 113 -17.31 -17.87 -9.27
N ARG A 114 -16.05 -18.18 -9.60
CA ARG A 114 -15.71 -18.91 -10.84
C ARG A 114 -16.31 -20.29 -10.86
N ASP A 115 -16.26 -21.01 -9.75
CA ASP A 115 -16.81 -22.36 -9.66
C ASP A 115 -18.34 -22.34 -9.71
N ALA A 116 -18.99 -21.42 -9.01
CA ALA A 116 -20.44 -21.20 -9.12
C ALA A 116 -20.86 -20.79 -10.55
N ALA A 117 -20.08 -19.94 -11.22
CA ALA A 117 -20.35 -19.55 -12.60
C ALA A 117 -20.21 -20.73 -13.56
N ARG A 118 -19.19 -21.58 -13.40
CA ARG A 118 -19.00 -22.81 -14.19
C ARG A 118 -20.17 -23.77 -14.02
N GLU A 119 -20.63 -23.97 -12.78
CA GLU A 119 -21.76 -24.84 -12.50
C GLU A 119 -23.06 -24.28 -13.09
N ASN A 120 -23.29 -22.97 -12.97
CA ASN A 120 -24.44 -22.31 -13.60
C ASN A 120 -24.41 -22.44 -15.13
N ILE A 121 -23.24 -22.23 -15.77
CA ILE A 121 -23.09 -22.40 -17.22
C ILE A 121 -23.35 -23.86 -17.62
N ARG A 122 -22.84 -24.81 -16.85
CA ARG A 122 -23.06 -26.24 -17.10
C ARG A 122 -24.54 -26.60 -17.04
N SER A 123 -25.23 -26.22 -15.97
CA SER A 123 -26.67 -26.48 -15.81
C SER A 123 -27.52 -25.82 -16.92
N GLN A 124 -27.20 -24.59 -17.31
CA GLN A 124 -27.88 -23.91 -18.41
C GLN A 124 -27.61 -24.58 -19.76
N THR A 125 -26.39 -25.05 -19.98
CA THR A 125 -26.01 -25.76 -21.22
C THR A 125 -26.72 -27.11 -21.30
N GLU A 126 -26.74 -27.88 -20.22
CA GLU A 126 -27.45 -29.16 -20.14
C GLU A 126 -28.96 -28.97 -20.33
N GLY A 127 -29.56 -27.96 -19.69
CA GLY A 127 -30.98 -27.62 -19.87
C GLY A 127 -31.32 -27.17 -21.29
N THR A 128 -30.47 -26.34 -21.90
CA THR A 128 -30.65 -25.88 -23.28
C THR A 128 -30.49 -27.03 -24.27
N ALA A 129 -29.49 -27.91 -24.07
CA ALA A 129 -29.29 -29.10 -24.89
C ALA A 129 -30.49 -30.05 -24.81
N ALA A 130 -31.03 -30.28 -23.61
CA ALA A 130 -32.23 -31.11 -23.44
C ALA A 130 -33.46 -30.49 -24.14
N ARG A 131 -33.63 -29.17 -24.08
CA ARG A 131 -34.73 -28.49 -24.78
C ARG A 131 -34.57 -28.60 -26.29
N LEU A 132 -33.36 -28.37 -26.80
CA LEU A 132 -33.06 -28.45 -28.23
C LEU A 132 -33.29 -29.87 -28.76
N GLU A 133 -32.86 -30.90 -28.04
CA GLU A 133 -33.11 -32.30 -28.38
C GLU A 133 -34.61 -32.61 -28.45
N ALA A 134 -35.40 -32.08 -27.52
CA ALA A 134 -36.86 -32.24 -27.53
C ALA A 134 -37.52 -31.51 -28.71
N GLU A 135 -37.04 -30.32 -29.06
CA GLU A 135 -37.51 -29.56 -30.23
C GLU A 135 -37.16 -30.28 -31.54
N ILE A 136 -35.94 -30.82 -31.66
CA ILE A 136 -35.51 -31.61 -32.82
C ILE A 136 -36.41 -32.83 -33.00
N LYS A 137 -36.65 -33.62 -31.94
CA LYS A 137 -37.54 -34.80 -32.02
C LYS A 137 -38.96 -34.45 -32.43
N LYS A 138 -39.50 -33.32 -31.94
CA LYS A 138 -40.82 -32.83 -32.36
C LYS A 138 -40.83 -32.44 -33.83
N ALA A 139 -39.80 -31.72 -34.29
CA ALA A 139 -39.67 -31.33 -35.69
C ALA A 139 -39.54 -32.57 -36.60
N GLU A 140 -38.72 -33.55 -36.23
CA GLU A 140 -38.58 -34.83 -36.95
C GLU A 140 -39.90 -35.58 -37.05
N ALA A 141 -40.66 -35.67 -35.95
CA ALA A 141 -41.99 -36.30 -35.96
C ALA A 141 -42.97 -35.53 -36.87
N GLN A 142 -42.95 -34.20 -36.84
CA GLN A 142 -43.80 -33.38 -37.69
C GLN A 142 -43.42 -33.49 -39.18
N ILE A 143 -42.13 -33.58 -39.49
CA ILE A 143 -41.62 -33.84 -40.84
C ILE A 143 -42.04 -35.24 -41.32
N ALA A 144 -41.95 -36.26 -40.46
CA ALA A 144 -42.39 -37.60 -40.81
C ALA A 144 -43.91 -37.65 -41.09
N LEU A 145 -44.71 -36.96 -40.27
CA LEU A 145 -46.16 -36.85 -40.47
C LEU A 145 -46.50 -36.10 -41.77
N SER A 146 -45.87 -34.95 -42.02
CA SER A 146 -46.11 -34.17 -43.25
C SER A 146 -45.68 -34.95 -44.50
N ARG A 147 -44.57 -35.69 -44.43
CA ARG A 147 -44.12 -36.61 -45.49
C ARG A 147 -45.15 -37.68 -45.77
N ASN A 148 -45.64 -38.36 -44.73
CA ASN A 148 -46.63 -39.43 -44.89
C ASN A 148 -47.95 -38.88 -45.48
N ASN A 149 -48.39 -37.71 -45.02
CA ASN A 149 -49.59 -37.06 -45.55
C ASN A 149 -49.41 -36.65 -47.02
N ALA A 150 -48.25 -36.10 -47.40
CA ALA A 150 -47.95 -35.75 -48.78
C ALA A 150 -47.91 -36.98 -49.69
N LEU A 151 -47.30 -38.09 -49.24
CA LEU A 151 -47.29 -39.36 -49.99
C LEU A 151 -48.71 -39.92 -50.15
N ALA A 152 -49.56 -39.84 -49.12
CA ALA A 152 -50.95 -40.26 -49.22
C ALA A 152 -51.76 -39.41 -50.22
N GLN A 153 -51.60 -38.07 -50.18
CA GLN A 153 -52.24 -37.17 -51.14
C GLN A 153 -51.77 -37.40 -52.57
N ILE A 154 -50.48 -37.69 -52.79
CA ILE A 154 -49.96 -38.05 -54.12
C ILE A 154 -50.62 -39.34 -54.63
N ASN A 155 -50.80 -40.36 -53.78
CA ASN A 155 -51.49 -41.59 -54.17
C ASN A 155 -52.96 -41.35 -54.54
N GLU A 156 -53.67 -40.51 -53.78
CA GLU A 156 -55.05 -40.12 -54.08
C GLU A 156 -55.15 -39.39 -55.43
N ILE A 157 -54.28 -38.39 -55.67
CA ILE A 157 -54.22 -37.64 -56.93
C ILE A 157 -53.83 -38.55 -58.10
N ALA A 158 -52.89 -39.47 -57.90
CA ALA A 158 -52.46 -40.42 -58.93
C ALA A 158 -53.62 -41.36 -59.32
N SER A 159 -54.35 -41.88 -58.33
CA SER A 159 -55.51 -42.75 -58.56
C SER A 159 -56.65 -42.00 -59.26
N SER A 160 -57.00 -40.79 -58.79
CA SER A 160 -58.05 -39.99 -59.42
C SER A 160 -57.69 -39.59 -60.86
N THR A 161 -56.42 -39.27 -61.11
CA THR A 161 -55.92 -38.93 -62.45
C THR A 161 -55.91 -40.15 -63.37
N ALA A 162 -55.52 -41.33 -62.88
CA ALA A 162 -55.55 -42.58 -63.64
C ALA A 162 -56.99 -42.96 -64.02
N VAL A 163 -57.95 -42.84 -63.08
CA VAL A 163 -59.39 -43.04 -63.35
C VAL A 163 -59.85 -42.09 -64.45
N ALA A 164 -59.61 -40.79 -64.31
CA ALA A 164 -60.02 -39.80 -65.31
C ALA A 164 -59.39 -40.04 -66.71
N LEU A 165 -58.13 -40.49 -66.76
CA LEU A 165 -57.45 -40.83 -68.01
C LEU A 165 -58.05 -42.09 -68.66
N THR A 166 -58.27 -43.16 -67.89
CA THR A 166 -58.85 -44.42 -68.40
C THR A 166 -60.30 -44.25 -68.86
N GLU A 167 -61.10 -43.45 -68.15
CA GLU A 167 -62.47 -43.10 -68.54
C GLU A 167 -62.48 -42.35 -69.89
N ARG A 168 -61.56 -41.40 -70.09
CA ARG A 168 -61.44 -40.68 -71.38
C ARG A 168 -60.92 -41.54 -72.53
N LEU A 169 -60.11 -42.58 -72.27
CA LEU A 169 -59.53 -43.42 -73.32
C LEU A 169 -60.38 -44.63 -73.70
N ILE A 170 -60.98 -45.32 -72.72
CA ILE A 170 -61.62 -46.65 -72.90
C ILE A 170 -63.13 -46.57 -72.62
N GLY A 171 -63.63 -45.47 -72.05
CA GLY A 171 -65.07 -45.24 -71.81
C GLY A 171 -65.67 -46.04 -70.65
N THR A 172 -64.89 -46.90 -69.99
CA THR A 172 -65.29 -47.63 -68.78
C THR A 172 -64.17 -47.49 -67.73
N ALA A 173 -64.56 -47.19 -66.49
CA ALA A 173 -63.63 -47.04 -65.38
C ALA A 173 -64.01 -48.03 -64.28
N ASP A 174 -63.21 -49.09 -64.13
CA ASP A 174 -63.28 -49.96 -62.95
C ASP A 174 -62.36 -49.40 -61.87
N GLN A 175 -62.94 -48.64 -60.93
CA GLN A 175 -62.22 -47.99 -59.84
C GLN A 175 -61.43 -48.97 -58.97
N GLN A 176 -61.91 -50.21 -58.78
CA GLN A 176 -61.24 -51.19 -57.93
C GLN A 176 -59.98 -51.76 -58.62
N ALA A 177 -60.07 -52.08 -59.91
CA ALA A 177 -58.92 -52.56 -60.68
C ALA A 177 -57.83 -51.49 -60.83
N ILE A 178 -58.22 -50.22 -61.02
CA ILE A 178 -57.27 -49.09 -61.18
C ILE A 178 -56.57 -48.77 -59.85
N ALA A 179 -57.30 -48.74 -58.74
CA ALA A 179 -56.71 -48.54 -57.42
C ALA A 179 -55.66 -49.63 -57.09
N ALA A 180 -55.99 -50.90 -57.34
CA ALA A 180 -55.07 -52.01 -57.14
C ALA A 180 -53.81 -51.93 -58.04
N ALA A 181 -53.97 -51.48 -59.29
CA ALA A 181 -52.84 -51.32 -60.21
C ALA A 181 -51.90 -50.16 -59.81
N VAL A 182 -52.45 -49.04 -59.34
CA VAL A 182 -51.65 -47.90 -58.84
C VAL A 182 -50.88 -48.28 -57.58
N GLU A 183 -51.51 -49.03 -56.67
CA GLU A 183 -50.88 -49.50 -55.43
C GLU A 183 -49.74 -50.51 -55.73
N HIS A 184 -49.95 -51.43 -56.67
CA HIS A 184 -48.92 -52.36 -57.12
C HIS A 184 -47.74 -51.64 -57.81
N ALA A 185 -48.00 -50.59 -58.58
CA ALA A 185 -46.97 -49.78 -59.22
C ALA A 185 -46.14 -48.96 -58.22
N HIS A 186 -46.77 -48.45 -57.16
CA HIS A 186 -46.08 -47.79 -56.05
C HIS A 186 -45.19 -48.78 -55.28
N ALA A 187 -45.72 -49.95 -54.92
CA ALA A 187 -44.99 -50.98 -54.16
C ALA A 187 -43.76 -51.55 -54.91
N THR A 188 -43.75 -51.50 -56.24
CA THR A 188 -42.59 -51.95 -57.04
C THR A 188 -41.47 -50.90 -57.12
N ARG A 189 -41.77 -49.63 -56.79
CA ARG A 189 -40.85 -48.49 -56.95
C ARG A 189 -40.31 -47.92 -55.62
N SER A 190 -41.00 -48.16 -54.51
CA SER A 190 -40.51 -47.91 -53.14
C SER A 190 -39.47 -48.92 -52.70
#